data_AF-A0A7V8FGT4-F1
#
_entry.id   AF-A0A7V8FGT4-F1
#
_cell.length_a   1.000
_cell.length_b   1.000
_cell.length_c   1.000
_cell.angle_alpha   90.00
_cell.angle_beta   90.00
_cell.angle_gamma   90.00
#
_symmetry.space_group_name_H-M   'P 1'
#
loop_
_entity.id
_entity.type
_entity.pdbx_description
1 polymer ?
#
loop_
_entity_poly.entity_id
_entity_poly.type
_entity_poly.pdbx_seq_one_letter_code
_entity_poly.pdbx_strand_id
1 'polypeptide(L)'
;MCGDEPEYGRLIEETADFNNAVAEVVRWIEANGGWERNLLIVTTDHDNSLPMGTDADRVAFAPLVNKGKGQLPGLTFRPTDNHSNALVPLWAKGAGADGFASRVRGTDAGYARHVGLNDGRYVDNTDVAAVIKVALQARTGALAEQ
;
A
#
# COMPACT_ATOMS: atom_id res chain seq x y z
N MET A 1 23.65 -16.85 -19.80
CA MET A 1 22.27 -16.37 -19.95
C MET A 1 21.90 -15.71 -18.63
N CYS A 2 21.69 -14.40 -18.61
CA CYS A 2 21.09 -13.72 -17.47
C CYS A 2 19.58 -13.98 -17.62
N GLY A 3 19.01 -14.79 -16.73
CA GLY A 3 17.59 -15.14 -16.83
C GLY A 3 16.75 -14.00 -16.27
N ASP A 4 15.84 -13.48 -17.09
CA ASP A 4 14.79 -12.53 -16.72
C ASP A 4 13.69 -13.20 -15.86
N GLU A 5 14.08 -14.08 -14.93
CA GLU A 5 13.13 -14.66 -13.99
C GLU A 5 12.94 -13.72 -12.80
N PRO A 6 11.69 -13.45 -12.37
CA PRO A 6 11.47 -12.61 -11.20
C PRO A 6 12.15 -13.24 -9.98
N GLU A 7 12.93 -12.43 -9.26
CA GLU A 7 13.59 -12.87 -8.03
C GLU A 7 12.57 -12.91 -6.88
N TYR A 8 11.67 -13.89 -6.94
CA TYR A 8 10.57 -14.06 -5.99
C TYR A 8 11.02 -14.08 -4.51
N GLY A 9 12.21 -14.61 -4.24
CA GLY A 9 12.82 -14.55 -2.90
C GLY A 9 13.10 -13.11 -2.45
N ARG A 10 13.75 -12.30 -3.30
CA ARG A 10 14.03 -10.89 -3.00
C ARG A 10 12.74 -10.10 -2.84
N LEU A 11 11.73 -10.32 -3.68
CA LEU A 11 10.42 -9.67 -3.52
C LEU A 11 9.82 -9.89 -2.12
N ILE A 12 9.88 -11.11 -1.60
CA ILE A 12 9.38 -11.45 -0.27
C ILE A 12 10.22 -10.76 0.81
N GLU A 13 11.54 -10.80 0.68
CA GLU A 13 12.49 -10.15 1.60
C GLU A 13 12.25 -8.63 1.66
N GLU A 14 12.20 -7.95 0.52
CA GLU A 14 11.95 -6.51 0.43
C GLU A 14 10.58 -6.11 1.01
N THR A 15 9.55 -6.93 0.76
CA THR A 15 8.21 -6.68 1.35
C THR A 15 8.23 -6.85 2.87
N ALA A 16 8.97 -7.85 3.38
CA ALA A 16 9.13 -8.06 4.81
C ALA A 16 9.92 -6.91 5.45
N ASP A 17 10.99 -6.44 4.82
CA ASP A 17 11.81 -5.33 5.29
C ASP A 17 11.05 -4.00 5.26
N PHE A 18 10.25 -3.76 4.22
CA PHE A 18 9.34 -2.61 4.17
C PHE A 18 8.34 -2.64 5.34
N ASN A 19 7.71 -3.79 5.60
CA ASN A 19 6.80 -3.95 6.74
C ASN A 19 7.51 -3.74 8.08
N ASN A 20 8.75 -4.22 8.24
CA ASN A 20 9.56 -3.98 9.43
C ASN A 20 9.87 -2.49 9.61
N ALA A 21 10.20 -1.78 8.53
CA ALA A 21 10.45 -0.34 8.54
C ALA A 21 9.19 0.45 8.95
N VAL A 22 8.02 0.10 8.41
CA VAL A 22 6.73 0.69 8.82
C VAL A 22 6.46 0.43 10.31
N ALA A 23 6.74 -0.77 10.80
CA ALA A 23 6.56 -1.11 12.21
C ALA A 23 7.48 -0.30 13.14
N GLU A 24 8.72 -0.01 12.72
CA GLU A 24 9.62 0.88 13.46
C GLU A 24 9.12 2.32 13.47
N VAL A 25 8.60 2.83 12.34
CA VAL A 25 8.02 4.19 12.30
C VAL A 25 6.81 4.29 13.22
N VAL A 26 5.95 3.28 13.26
CA VAL A 26 4.82 3.21 14.19
C VAL A 26 5.30 3.27 15.65
N ARG A 27 6.31 2.46 16.03
CA ARG A 27 6.91 2.51 17.37
C ARG A 27 7.48 3.88 17.70
N TRP A 28 8.18 4.48 16.75
CA TRP A 28 8.74 5.81 16.92
C TRP A 28 7.65 6.85 17.16
N ILE A 29 6.57 6.85 16.37
CA ILE A 29 5.44 7.78 16.55
C ILE A 29 4.83 7.64 17.95
N GLU A 30 4.59 6.41 18.40
CA GLU A 30 4.02 6.14 19.72
C GLU A 30 4.91 6.65 20.85
N ALA A 31 6.24 6.57 20.69
CA ALA A 31 7.21 7.10 21.64
C ALA A 31 7.46 8.62 21.51
N ASN A 32 7.07 9.26 20.39
CA ASN A 32 7.45 10.65 20.05
C ASN A 32 6.22 11.54 19.78
N GLY A 33 5.36 11.66 20.77
CA GLY A 33 4.23 12.60 20.75
C GLY A 33 2.94 12.04 20.12
N GLY A 34 2.93 10.76 19.75
CA GLY A 34 1.74 10.02 19.35
C GLY A 34 1.12 10.48 18.03
N TRP A 35 -0.06 9.93 17.74
CA TRP A 35 -0.78 10.13 16.47
C TRP A 35 -1.38 11.53 16.31
N GLU A 36 -1.51 12.30 17.40
CA GLU A 36 -1.99 13.70 17.36
C GLU A 36 -0.96 14.66 16.77
N ARG A 37 0.32 14.27 16.72
CA ARG A 37 1.42 15.12 16.26
C ARG A 37 2.11 14.61 15.00
N ASN A 38 1.75 13.41 14.56
CA ASN A 38 2.41 12.69 13.50
C ASN A 38 1.36 12.16 12.51
N LEU A 39 1.71 12.19 11.22
CA LEU A 39 0.94 11.59 10.14
C LEU A 39 1.82 10.56 9.45
N LEU A 40 1.34 9.32 9.37
CA LEU A 40 1.95 8.27 8.57
C LEU A 40 1.03 7.93 7.40
N ILE A 41 1.58 7.96 6.20
CA ILE A 41 0.92 7.53 4.96
C ILE A 41 1.77 6.42 4.36
N VAL A 42 1.14 5.29 4.04
CA VAL A 42 1.74 4.13 3.38
C VAL A 42 0.96 3.85 2.11
N THR A 43 1.64 3.78 0.97
CA THR A 43 1.06 3.50 -0.35
C THR A 43 2.17 2.99 -1.27
N THR A 44 1.79 2.50 -2.45
CA THR A 44 2.70 2.28 -3.59
C THR A 44 2.39 3.31 -4.68
N ASP A 45 3.31 3.51 -5.61
CA ASP A 45 3.16 4.41 -6.76
C ASP A 45 2.30 3.79 -7.87
N HIS A 46 2.38 2.48 -8.07
CA HIS A 46 1.54 1.71 -8.98
C HIS A 46 1.41 0.23 -8.56
N ASP A 47 0.53 -0.50 -9.25
CA ASP A 47 0.35 -1.95 -9.09
C ASP A 47 1.21 -2.74 -10.07
N ASN A 48 1.55 -3.97 -9.69
CA ASN A 48 2.31 -4.94 -10.49
C ASN A 48 1.57 -6.29 -10.56
N SER A 49 0.24 -6.24 -10.71
CA SER A 49 -0.62 -7.39 -10.99
C SER A 49 -0.82 -8.39 -9.86
N LEU A 50 -0.49 -8.02 -8.61
CA LEU A 50 -0.52 -8.84 -7.39
C LEU A 50 0.21 -10.20 -7.49
N PRO A 51 0.97 -10.63 -6.45
CA PRO A 51 1.43 -12.01 -6.38
C PRO A 51 0.24 -12.99 -6.33
N MET A 52 0.16 -13.92 -7.27
CA MET A 52 -0.91 -14.92 -7.42
C MET A 52 -0.34 -16.34 -7.56
N GLY A 53 -1.19 -17.35 -7.46
CA GLY A 53 -0.84 -18.74 -7.76
C GLY A 53 -0.47 -18.96 -9.22
N THR A 54 0.21 -20.08 -9.51
CA THR A 54 0.79 -20.39 -10.83
C THR A 54 -0.21 -20.45 -11.99
N ASP A 55 -1.51 -20.56 -11.70
CA ASP A 55 -2.60 -20.58 -12.70
C ASP A 55 -3.23 -19.19 -12.95
N ALA A 56 -2.53 -18.10 -12.60
CA ALA A 56 -3.04 -16.72 -12.71
C ALA A 56 -3.40 -16.27 -14.15
N ASP A 57 -2.90 -16.98 -15.18
CA ASP A 57 -3.27 -16.78 -16.58
C ASP A 57 -4.72 -17.22 -16.88
N ARG A 58 -5.26 -18.16 -16.09
CA ARG A 58 -6.56 -18.79 -16.30
C ARG A 58 -7.56 -18.54 -15.18
N VAL A 59 -7.08 -18.43 -13.95
CA VAL A 59 -7.90 -18.27 -12.74
C VAL A 59 -7.65 -16.89 -12.17
N ALA A 60 -8.66 -16.03 -12.22
CA ALA A 60 -8.61 -14.72 -11.58
C ALA A 60 -8.38 -14.88 -10.07
N PHE A 61 -7.39 -14.17 -9.53
CA PHE A 61 -6.98 -14.26 -8.12
C PHE A 61 -6.61 -15.69 -7.70
N ALA A 62 -5.91 -16.44 -8.57
CA ALA A 62 -5.42 -17.78 -8.26
C ALA A 62 -4.71 -17.80 -6.88
N PRO A 63 -5.04 -18.72 -5.98
CA PRO A 63 -4.44 -18.76 -4.65
C PRO A 63 -2.97 -19.19 -4.74
N LEU A 64 -2.11 -18.60 -3.89
CA LEU A 64 -0.72 -19.01 -3.76
C LEU A 64 -0.60 -20.50 -3.42
N VAL A 65 0.36 -21.18 -4.04
CA VAL A 65 0.60 -22.60 -3.79
C VAL A 65 1.57 -22.73 -2.62
N ASN A 66 1.07 -23.16 -1.46
CA ASN A 66 1.91 -23.45 -0.30
C ASN A 66 2.75 -24.73 -0.55
N LYS A 67 4.08 -24.59 -0.61
CA LYS A 67 5.03 -25.71 -0.79
C LYS A 67 5.68 -26.19 0.52
N GLY A 68 5.23 -25.68 1.67
CA GLY A 68 5.78 -26.00 2.98
C GLY A 68 6.88 -25.03 3.45
N LYS A 69 7.24 -25.15 4.74
CA LYS A 69 8.19 -24.26 5.40
C LYS A 69 9.58 -24.31 4.74
N GLY A 70 10.18 -23.14 4.51
CA GLY A 70 11.52 -23.02 3.93
C GLY A 70 11.57 -23.25 2.41
N GLN A 71 10.42 -23.40 1.76
CA GLN A 71 10.30 -23.48 0.31
C GLN A 71 9.60 -22.22 -0.21
N LEU A 72 10.07 -21.70 -1.35
CA LEU A 72 9.35 -20.62 -2.03
C LEU A 72 7.93 -21.11 -2.41
N PRO A 73 6.88 -20.33 -2.12
CA PRO A 73 5.54 -20.70 -2.58
C PRO A 73 5.51 -20.74 -4.11
N GLY A 74 4.63 -21.56 -4.68
CA GLY A 74 4.32 -21.47 -6.11
C GLY A 74 3.56 -20.16 -6.34
N LEU A 75 4.25 -19.20 -6.94
CA LEU A 75 3.75 -17.87 -7.19
C LEU A 75 4.14 -17.40 -8.58
N THR A 76 3.30 -16.55 -9.15
CA THR A 76 3.54 -15.82 -10.39
C THR A 76 2.77 -14.50 -10.31
N PHE A 77 2.80 -13.72 -11.37
CA PHE A 77 1.96 -12.55 -11.56
C PHE A 77 1.00 -12.82 -12.72
N ARG A 78 -0.08 -12.04 -12.84
CA ARG A 78 -0.79 -12.00 -14.12
C ARG A 78 0.20 -11.56 -15.19
N PRO A 79 0.22 -12.22 -16.37
CA PRO A 79 1.13 -11.89 -17.45
C PRO A 79 0.67 -10.59 -18.12
N THR A 80 0.90 -9.46 -17.46
CA THR A 80 0.65 -8.11 -17.98
C THR A 80 1.88 -7.52 -18.67
N ASP A 81 3.04 -8.18 -18.54
CA ASP A 81 4.35 -7.79 -19.06
C ASP A 81 4.83 -6.39 -18.62
N ASN A 82 4.08 -5.72 -17.73
CA ASN A 82 4.34 -4.37 -17.22
C ASN A 82 3.45 -4.06 -15.99
N HIS A 83 3.59 -2.86 -15.46
CA HIS A 83 2.71 -2.26 -14.44
C HIS A 83 1.23 -2.34 -14.85
N SER A 84 0.37 -2.33 -13.84
CA SER A 84 -1.07 -2.35 -13.98
C SER A 84 -1.68 -1.02 -13.52
N ASN A 85 -2.83 -0.66 -14.11
CA ASN A 85 -3.61 0.51 -13.71
C ASN A 85 -4.65 0.17 -12.62
N ALA A 86 -4.49 -0.96 -11.93
CA ALA A 86 -5.37 -1.31 -10.81
C ALA A 86 -5.21 -0.33 -9.66
N LEU A 87 -6.28 -0.17 -8.88
CA LEU A 87 -6.22 0.61 -7.64
C LEU A 87 -5.23 -0.03 -6.66
N VAL A 88 -4.45 0.83 -6.01
CA VAL A 88 -3.49 0.43 -4.97
C VAL A 88 -3.96 0.86 -3.59
N PRO A 89 -3.64 0.11 -2.52
CA PRO A 89 -4.00 0.50 -1.18
C PRO A 89 -3.29 1.78 -0.73
N LEU A 90 -4.03 2.63 0.00
CA LEU A 90 -3.52 3.81 0.69
C LEU A 90 -3.94 3.69 2.17
N TRP A 91 -2.97 3.60 3.06
CA TRP A 91 -3.19 3.66 4.51
C TRP A 91 -2.71 4.99 5.05
N ALA A 92 -3.55 5.68 5.81
CA ALA A 92 -3.20 6.93 6.47
C ALA A 92 -3.66 6.91 7.93
N LYS A 93 -2.78 7.30 8.86
CA LYS A 93 -3.09 7.39 10.29
C LYS A 93 -2.43 8.61 10.92
N GLY A 94 -3.18 9.30 11.79
CA GLY A 94 -2.72 10.42 12.57
C GLY A 94 -3.20 11.77 12.06
N ALA A 95 -2.55 12.85 12.49
CA ALA A 95 -3.00 14.22 12.28
C ALA A 95 -3.18 14.57 10.80
N GLY A 96 -4.41 14.87 10.39
CA GLY A 96 -4.77 15.25 9.02
C GLY A 96 -5.10 14.07 8.08
N ALA A 97 -5.09 12.83 8.56
CA ALA A 97 -5.47 11.65 7.76
C ALA A 97 -6.94 11.71 7.28
N ASP A 98 -7.82 12.34 8.05
CA ASP A 98 -9.21 12.62 7.71
C ASP A 98 -9.36 13.49 6.46
N GLY A 99 -8.32 14.25 6.08
CA GLY A 99 -8.26 15.01 4.85
C GLY A 99 -8.47 14.17 3.57
N PHE A 100 -8.23 12.86 3.62
CA PHE A 100 -8.55 11.98 2.48
C PHE A 100 -10.05 11.76 2.28
N ALA A 101 -10.86 11.83 3.34
CA ALA A 101 -12.30 11.61 3.22
C ALA A 101 -12.99 12.66 2.32
N SER A 102 -12.51 13.90 2.36
CA SER A 102 -13.03 14.99 1.51
C SER A 102 -12.51 14.94 0.06
N ARG A 103 -11.66 13.96 -0.28
CA ARG A 103 -11.00 13.83 -1.58
C ARG A 103 -11.41 12.57 -2.34
N VAL A 104 -12.31 11.77 -1.78
CA VAL A 104 -12.86 10.59 -2.43
C VAL A 104 -13.44 10.96 -3.80
N ARG A 105 -12.98 10.27 -4.84
CA ARG A 105 -13.40 10.48 -6.24
C ARG A 105 -14.55 9.56 -6.65
N GLY A 106 -14.67 8.42 -6.00
CA GLY A 106 -15.70 7.43 -6.28
C GLY A 106 -15.50 6.16 -5.48
N THR A 107 -16.21 5.11 -5.89
CA THR A 107 -16.15 3.77 -5.31
C THR A 107 -15.99 2.73 -6.42
N ASP A 108 -15.13 1.75 -6.21
CA ASP A 108 -15.00 0.57 -7.07
C ASP A 108 -15.57 -0.67 -6.35
N ALA A 109 -16.72 -1.14 -6.83
CA ALA A 109 -17.40 -2.30 -6.27
C ALA A 109 -16.64 -3.62 -6.50
N GLY A 110 -15.85 -3.71 -7.57
CA GLY A 110 -14.98 -4.85 -7.86
C GLY A 110 -13.82 -4.91 -6.87
N TYR A 111 -13.16 -3.78 -6.63
CA TYR A 111 -12.12 -3.67 -5.61
C TYR A 111 -12.66 -4.01 -4.22
N ALA A 112 -13.79 -3.42 -3.82
CA ALA A 112 -14.44 -3.73 -2.54
C ALA A 112 -14.74 -5.23 -2.38
N ARG A 113 -15.24 -5.87 -3.44
CA ARG A 113 -15.61 -7.30 -3.43
C ARG A 113 -14.39 -8.23 -3.42
N HIS A 114 -13.37 -7.94 -4.22
CA HIS A 114 -12.27 -8.87 -4.47
C HIS A 114 -11.05 -8.62 -3.57
N VAL A 115 -10.80 -7.37 -3.19
CA VAL A 115 -9.69 -6.99 -2.29
C VAL A 115 -10.17 -6.90 -0.85
N GLY A 116 -11.34 -6.33 -0.60
CA GLY A 116 -11.99 -6.36 0.73
C GLY A 116 -11.27 -5.59 1.84
N LEU A 117 -10.31 -4.71 1.50
CA LEU A 117 -9.58 -3.89 2.47
C LEU A 117 -10.34 -2.61 2.88
N ASN A 118 -11.30 -2.17 2.06
CA ASN A 118 -12.18 -1.04 2.34
C ASN A 118 -13.54 -1.21 1.62
N ASP A 119 -14.36 -0.15 1.65
CA ASP A 119 -15.66 -0.05 0.97
C ASP A 119 -15.56 0.31 -0.54
N GLY A 120 -14.38 0.20 -1.13
CA GLY A 120 -14.10 0.52 -2.53
C GLY A 120 -13.81 1.98 -2.80
N ARG A 121 -13.86 2.87 -1.80
CA ARG A 121 -13.54 4.28 -2.01
C ARG A 121 -12.09 4.47 -2.46
N TYR A 122 -11.89 5.36 -3.42
CA TYR A 122 -10.57 5.74 -3.92
C TYR A 122 -10.41 7.26 -4.04
N VAL A 123 -9.16 7.70 -3.96
CA VAL A 123 -8.71 9.08 -4.16
C VAL A 123 -7.76 9.13 -5.37
N ASP A 124 -7.45 10.33 -5.85
CA ASP A 124 -6.40 10.49 -6.85
C ASP A 124 -5.01 10.44 -6.18
N ASN A 125 -3.97 9.93 -6.85
CA ASN A 125 -2.64 9.85 -6.21
C ASN A 125 -2.07 11.24 -5.87
N THR A 126 -2.46 12.29 -6.59
CA THR A 126 -2.07 13.68 -6.30
C THR A 126 -2.66 14.20 -4.99
N ASP A 127 -3.73 13.57 -4.48
CA ASP A 127 -4.34 13.91 -3.21
C ASP A 127 -3.40 13.64 -2.02
N VAL A 128 -2.44 12.71 -2.16
CA VAL A 128 -1.42 12.45 -1.13
C VAL A 128 -0.59 13.70 -0.86
N ALA A 129 -0.04 14.31 -1.90
CA ALA A 129 0.73 15.55 -1.78
C ALA A 129 -0.13 16.71 -1.25
N ALA A 130 -1.39 16.79 -1.70
CA ALA A 130 -2.32 17.81 -1.24
C ALA A 130 -2.62 17.68 0.27
N VAL A 131 -2.84 16.48 0.79
CA VAL A 131 -3.08 16.22 2.22
C VAL A 131 -1.84 16.54 3.04
N ILE A 132 -0.65 16.09 2.60
CA ILE A 132 0.62 16.40 3.28
C ILE A 132 0.82 17.92 3.41
N LYS A 133 0.58 18.67 2.33
CA LYS A 133 0.72 20.13 2.33
C LYS A 133 -0.21 20.79 3.36
N VAL A 134 -1.48 20.37 3.42
CA VAL A 134 -2.45 20.88 4.40
C VAL A 134 -2.02 20.55 5.82
N ALA A 135 -1.60 19.30 6.08
CA ALA A 135 -1.17 18.86 7.41
C ALA A 135 0.05 19.64 7.92
N LEU A 136 1.03 19.93 7.05
CA LEU A 136 2.19 20.74 7.40
C LEU A 136 1.81 22.20 7.69
N GLN A 137 0.92 22.80 6.89
CA GLN A 137 0.47 24.18 7.09
C GLN A 137 -0.31 24.36 8.39
N ALA A 138 -1.21 23.42 8.72
CA ALA A 138 -1.96 23.44 9.98
C ALA A 138 -1.03 23.40 11.19
N ARG A 139 0.05 22.61 11.13
CA ARG A 139 1.07 22.54 12.19
C ARG A 139 1.84 23.85 12.34
N THR A 140 2.23 24.49 11.23
CA THR A 140 2.92 25.79 11.29
C THR A 140 2.03 26.88 11.90
N GLY A 141 0.73 26.90 11.56
CA GLY A 141 -0.24 27.81 12.17
C GLY A 141 -0.39 27.59 13.68
N ALA A 142 -0.54 26.33 14.10
CA ALA A 142 -0.67 25.97 15.52
C ALA A 142 0.57 26.29 16.38
N LEU A 143 1.77 26.35 15.77
CA LEU A 143 3.01 26.76 16.44
C LEU A 143 3.20 28.29 16.48
N ALA A 144 2.53 29.05 15.62
CA ALA A 144 2.60 30.51 15.60
C ALA A 144 1.63 31.17 16.61
N GLU A 145 0.65 30.41 17.11
CA GLU A 145 -0.34 30.84 18.11
C GLU A 145 0.00 30.43 19.55
N GLN A 146 1.17 29.80 19.78
CA GLN A 146 1.72 29.44 21.10
C GLN A 146 2.85 30.39 21.49
#